data_AF-A0A1A9I281-F1
#
_entry.id   AF-A0A1A9I281-F1
#
_cell.length_a   1.000
_cell.length_b   1.000
_cell.length_c   1.000
_cell.angle_alpha   90.00
_cell.angle_beta   90.00
_cell.angle_gamma   90.00
#
_symmetry.space_group_name_H-M   'P 1'
#
loop_
_entity.id
_entity.type
_entity.pdbx_description
1 polymer ?
#
loop_
_entity_poly.entity_id
_entity_poly.type
_entity_poly.pdbx_seq_one_letter_code
_entity_poly.pdbx_strand_id
1 'polypeptide(L)'
;MSTSTTSIAQEFYKLREEWARIDPLKSWKLAIWVAQYTDIELINHFMETERLAIGVFEDIFFRFDTPFTGDQELYERELWLEYQEWFAPSPDPKFDIYGALKQDGILPKDFKPDIQPLSGFENLLKELLRFRAHLKGYENKNFLLYFPSGNPDAISAKSWFVNKLKKGIPDGIRLATMDYGPARKIYIPNPELRPLVAELIPRLHMREAINNDMDKADGTSDTVSIENRLRKQIRVVMETTTQYSSSLTGREVKKMLSLAKASKDNTAYITSLLIASQAYYTIKDTAASEAYAVEAIARSRKAMDDNDPAGYPVWRSCMMLRGGLFASKRKWEEGIKIYDEMAEEATQRGDAFFIMEGHRISAHLHYLRGRRQTAFEKSLLALVGGSYLDKTALRQSTFVHAAFMAVHLGKQLKAPDEMKALYHSLSEWLGKDWQELLEGMSIHDILVKPKARFSIPIG
;
A
#
# COMPACT_ATOMS: atom_id res chain seq x y z
N MET A 1 16.83 31.82 -16.67
CA MET A 1 16.85 31.19 -15.34
C MET A 1 16.86 29.69 -15.56
N SER A 2 17.95 29.01 -15.21
CA SER A 2 18.07 27.56 -15.40
C SER A 2 17.09 26.84 -14.47
N THR A 3 16.11 26.16 -15.03
CA THR A 3 15.25 25.21 -14.29
C THR A 3 16.15 24.06 -13.82
N SER A 4 16.57 24.07 -12.55
CA SER A 4 17.32 22.96 -11.97
C SER A 4 16.41 21.73 -11.97
N THR A 5 16.72 20.76 -12.83
CA THR A 5 16.03 19.47 -12.90
C THR A 5 16.41 18.63 -11.69
N THR A 6 15.60 18.70 -10.64
CA THR A 6 15.72 17.95 -9.39
C THR A 6 15.58 16.44 -9.62
N SER A 7 16.51 15.57 -9.19
CA SER A 7 16.40 14.09 -9.24
C SER A 7 15.97 13.49 -7.89
N ILE A 8 15.47 12.24 -7.86
CA ILE A 8 15.21 11.51 -6.60
C ILE A 8 16.51 11.37 -5.81
N ALA A 9 17.63 11.12 -6.50
CA ALA A 9 18.94 11.12 -5.86
C ALA A 9 19.27 12.46 -5.16
N GLN A 10 18.98 13.60 -5.80
CA GLN A 10 19.17 14.92 -5.20
C GLN A 10 18.24 15.15 -4.00
N GLU A 11 17.00 14.69 -4.07
CA GLU A 11 16.06 14.75 -2.93
C GLU A 11 16.50 13.85 -1.78
N PHE A 12 17.06 12.68 -2.07
CA PHE A 12 17.65 11.79 -1.07
C PHE A 12 18.88 12.44 -0.40
N TYR A 13 19.70 13.17 -1.17
CA TYR A 13 20.80 13.95 -0.59
C TYR A 13 20.32 15.05 0.35
N LYS A 14 19.19 15.71 0.07
CA LYS A 14 18.60 16.69 1.01
C LYS A 14 18.20 16.06 2.35
N LEU A 15 17.66 14.84 2.33
CA LEU A 15 17.39 14.08 3.56
C LEU A 15 18.68 13.83 4.35
N ARG A 16 19.75 13.40 3.66
CA ARG A 16 21.07 13.23 4.27
C ARG A 16 21.61 14.53 4.87
N GLU A 17 21.52 15.65 4.16
CA GLU A 17 21.97 16.96 4.66
C GLU A 17 21.20 17.40 5.91
N GLU A 18 19.88 17.23 5.93
CA GLU A 18 19.07 17.53 7.11
C GLU A 18 19.45 16.65 8.31
N TRP A 19 19.67 15.35 8.10
CA TRP A 19 20.12 14.46 9.17
C TRP A 19 21.53 14.81 9.66
N ALA A 20 22.46 15.09 8.75
CA ALA A 20 23.84 15.47 9.05
C ALA A 20 23.93 16.75 9.90
N ARG A 21 22.95 17.66 9.80
CA ARG A 21 22.88 18.86 10.65
C ARG A 21 22.70 18.50 12.13
N ILE A 22 21.96 17.44 12.44
CA ILE A 22 21.62 17.06 13.82
C ILE A 22 22.52 15.96 14.35
N ASP A 23 23.06 15.09 13.49
CA ASP A 23 23.86 13.93 13.87
C ASP A 23 25.02 14.25 14.87
N PRO A 24 25.86 15.28 14.66
CA PRO A 24 26.96 15.59 15.58
C PRO A 24 26.49 16.19 16.92
N LEU A 25 25.23 16.63 17.01
CA LEU A 25 24.69 17.24 18.22
C LEU A 25 24.37 16.16 19.25
N LYS A 26 25.07 16.21 20.40
CA LYS A 26 24.86 15.23 21.49
C LYS A 26 23.60 15.48 22.33
N SER A 27 22.97 16.65 22.17
CA SER A 27 21.89 17.12 23.05
C SER A 27 20.51 16.55 22.71
N TRP A 28 20.25 16.17 21.47
CA TRP A 28 18.93 15.68 21.08
C TRP A 28 18.75 14.19 21.43
N LYS A 29 17.51 13.84 21.72
CA LYS A 29 17.06 12.47 22.04
C LYS A 29 15.92 12.00 21.15
N LEU A 30 15.17 12.92 20.52
CA LEU A 30 14.10 12.59 19.58
C LEU A 30 14.24 13.43 18.30
N ALA A 31 14.40 12.78 17.16
CA ALA A 31 14.27 13.40 15.85
C ALA A 31 12.83 13.22 15.33
N ILE A 32 12.24 14.28 14.79
CA ILE A 32 10.90 14.25 14.19
C ILE A 32 11.02 14.80 12.76
N TRP A 33 10.83 13.91 11.79
CA TRP A 33 10.66 14.32 10.40
C TRP A 33 9.30 14.99 10.23
N VAL A 34 9.26 16.24 9.81
CA VAL A 34 8.02 16.96 9.50
C VAL A 34 7.85 16.96 7.99
N ALA A 35 7.00 16.05 7.49
CA ALA A 35 6.94 15.70 6.07
C ALA A 35 5.52 15.72 5.51
N GLN A 36 5.39 15.87 4.18
CA GLN A 36 4.11 15.67 3.48
C GLN A 36 3.92 14.19 3.12
N TYR A 37 2.70 13.79 2.74
CA TYR A 37 2.40 12.39 2.42
C TYR A 37 3.29 11.83 1.32
N THR A 38 3.57 12.66 0.32
CA THR A 38 4.40 12.31 -0.84
C THR A 38 5.87 12.06 -0.51
N ASP A 39 6.31 12.47 0.68
CA ASP A 39 7.70 12.44 1.11
C ASP A 39 7.99 11.24 2.04
N ILE A 40 6.93 10.64 2.60
CA ILE A 40 6.98 9.55 3.58
C ILE A 40 7.82 8.38 3.07
N GLU A 41 7.57 7.93 1.84
CA GLU A 41 8.28 6.78 1.26
C GLU A 41 9.77 7.05 1.10
N LEU A 42 10.16 8.25 0.69
CA LEU A 42 11.60 8.56 0.55
C LEU A 42 12.28 8.65 1.92
N ILE A 43 11.60 9.19 2.93
CA ILE A 43 12.12 9.23 4.31
C ILE A 43 12.25 7.83 4.88
N ASN A 44 11.24 6.97 4.69
CA ASN A 44 11.32 5.55 5.05
C ASN A 44 12.51 4.89 4.37
N HIS A 45 12.67 5.10 3.06
CA HIS A 45 13.80 4.55 2.30
C HIS A 45 15.16 5.07 2.80
N PHE A 46 15.24 6.34 3.21
CA PHE A 46 16.41 6.88 3.88
C PHE A 46 16.70 6.13 5.20
N MET A 47 15.70 5.97 6.07
CA MET A 47 15.86 5.24 7.33
C MET A 47 16.28 3.78 7.09
N GLU A 48 15.70 3.10 6.09
CA GLU A 48 16.10 1.74 5.70
C GLU A 48 17.52 1.68 5.13
N THR A 49 17.93 2.65 4.32
CA THR A 49 19.27 2.70 3.76
C THR A 49 20.32 2.82 4.86
N GLU A 50 20.06 3.63 5.89
CA GLU A 50 20.97 3.82 7.01
C GLU A 50 20.99 2.61 7.99
N ARG A 51 20.05 1.65 7.87
CA ARG A 51 20.13 0.35 8.54
C ARG A 51 21.08 -0.63 7.84
N LEU A 52 21.33 -0.44 6.56
CA LEU A 52 22.18 -1.33 5.76
C LEU A 52 23.66 -0.94 5.90
N ALA A 53 24.55 -1.85 5.51
CA ALA A 53 26.00 -1.61 5.52
C ALA A 53 26.46 -0.44 4.62
N ILE A 54 25.59 0.05 3.72
CA ILE A 54 25.81 1.20 2.84
C ILE A 54 25.38 2.54 3.47
N GLY A 55 24.84 2.51 4.69
CA GLY A 55 24.58 3.71 5.49
C GLY A 55 25.88 4.50 5.72
N VAL A 56 25.73 5.82 5.86
CA VAL A 56 26.87 6.74 5.99
C VAL A 56 26.99 7.34 7.39
N PHE A 57 25.91 7.30 8.17
CA PHE A 57 25.91 7.79 9.55
C PHE A 57 26.41 6.74 10.53
N GLU A 58 26.95 7.22 11.66
CA GLU A 58 27.62 6.35 12.62
C GLU A 58 26.67 5.60 13.57
N ASP A 59 25.47 6.12 13.77
CA ASP A 59 24.45 5.48 14.60
C ASP A 59 24.03 4.13 13.99
N ILE A 60 23.67 3.17 14.83
CA ILE A 60 23.09 1.89 14.40
C ILE A 60 21.57 2.03 14.42
N PHE A 61 20.96 1.90 13.24
CA PHE A 61 19.54 2.13 13.06
C PHE A 61 18.74 0.85 13.31
N PHE A 62 17.69 0.97 14.12
CA PHE A 62 16.69 -0.06 14.37
C PHE A 62 15.32 0.49 14.02
N ARG A 63 14.42 -0.38 13.60
CA ARG A 63 13.05 -0.03 13.27
C ARG A 63 12.11 -0.89 14.10
N PHE A 64 11.09 -0.25 14.67
CA PHE A 64 9.95 -0.91 15.28
C PHE A 64 8.72 -0.71 14.39
N ASP A 65 8.09 -1.80 13.96
CA ASP A 65 6.88 -1.81 13.13
C ASP A 65 5.58 -1.89 13.94
N THR A 66 5.68 -2.15 15.26
CA THR A 66 4.54 -2.12 16.18
C THR A 66 3.77 -0.79 16.06
N PRO A 67 2.46 -0.79 15.76
CA PRO A 67 1.66 0.42 15.64
C PRO A 67 1.15 0.92 17.00
N PHE A 68 1.10 2.25 17.18
CA PHE A 68 0.49 2.84 18.38
C PHE A 68 -1.04 2.91 18.28
N THR A 69 -1.74 2.24 19.19
CA THR A 69 -3.21 2.13 19.22
C THR A 69 -3.88 2.99 20.30
N GLY A 70 -3.12 3.78 21.05
CA GLY A 70 -3.62 4.65 22.13
C GLY A 70 -3.39 4.10 23.54
N ASP A 71 -3.18 2.79 23.68
CA ASP A 71 -2.83 2.14 24.95
C ASP A 71 -1.30 2.06 25.10
N GLN A 72 -0.76 2.76 26.10
CA GLN A 72 0.69 2.81 26.33
C GLN A 72 1.26 1.50 26.88
N GLU A 73 0.54 0.80 27.75
CA GLU A 73 1.04 -0.44 28.35
C GLU A 73 1.05 -1.56 27.32
N LEU A 74 -0.01 -1.66 26.52
CA LEU A 74 -0.09 -2.59 25.41
C LEU A 74 1.03 -2.33 24.39
N TYR A 75 1.19 -1.07 23.98
CA TYR A 75 2.21 -0.70 23.00
C TYR A 75 3.62 -1.07 23.46
N GLU A 76 3.96 -0.77 24.72
CA GLU A 76 5.28 -1.10 25.26
C GLU A 76 5.51 -2.61 25.39
N ARG A 77 4.45 -3.38 25.68
CA ARG A 77 4.52 -4.84 25.66
C ARG A 77 4.75 -5.39 24.27
N GLU A 78 4.09 -4.85 23.26
CA GLU A 78 4.27 -5.27 21.86
C GLU A 78 5.67 -4.94 21.33
N LEU A 79 6.22 -3.77 21.69
CA LEU A 79 7.63 -3.44 21.39
C LEU A 79 8.62 -4.46 21.99
N TRP A 80 8.32 -4.99 23.18
CA TRP A 80 9.13 -6.05 23.80
C TRP A 80 9.06 -7.37 23.03
N LEU A 81 7.88 -7.75 22.56
CA LEU A 81 7.68 -8.95 21.75
C LEU A 81 8.42 -8.82 20.41
N GLU A 82 8.32 -7.67 19.76
CA GLU A 82 9.04 -7.38 18.52
C GLU A 82 10.57 -7.44 18.72
N TYR A 83 11.10 -6.83 19.80
CA TYR A 83 12.52 -6.93 20.14
C TYR A 83 12.95 -8.38 20.37
N GLN A 84 12.12 -9.20 21.02
CA GLN A 84 12.40 -10.62 21.24
C GLN A 84 12.50 -11.39 19.91
N GLU A 85 11.63 -11.08 18.94
CA GLU A 85 11.63 -11.72 17.62
C GLU A 85 12.92 -11.47 16.84
N TRP A 86 13.62 -10.35 17.09
CA TRP A 86 14.92 -10.06 16.44
C TRP A 86 16.01 -11.10 16.76
N PHE A 87 15.87 -11.85 17.86
CA PHE A 87 16.81 -12.90 18.26
C PHE A 87 16.27 -14.32 18.01
N ALA A 88 15.10 -14.46 17.39
CA ALA A 88 14.57 -15.75 17.01
C ALA A 88 15.43 -16.36 15.88
N PRO A 89 15.63 -17.70 15.86
CA PRO A 89 16.38 -18.34 14.78
C PRO A 89 15.72 -18.08 13.42
N SER A 90 16.49 -17.55 12.47
CA SER A 90 16.02 -17.41 11.09
C SER A 90 15.95 -18.80 10.43
N PRO A 91 14.84 -19.17 9.76
CA PRO A 91 14.73 -20.43 9.03
C PRO A 91 15.64 -20.47 7.78
N ASP A 92 16.10 -19.32 7.29
CA ASP A 92 17.06 -19.21 6.20
C ASP A 92 18.37 -18.59 6.72
N PRO A 93 19.51 -19.32 6.66
CA PRO A 93 20.81 -18.83 7.09
C PRO A 93 21.27 -17.53 6.43
N LYS A 94 20.75 -17.18 5.24
CA LYS A 94 21.09 -15.91 4.57
C LYS A 94 20.53 -14.67 5.27
N PHE A 95 19.49 -14.85 6.07
CA PHE A 95 18.86 -13.77 6.85
C PHE A 95 19.18 -13.88 8.36
N ASP A 96 20.08 -14.79 8.76
CA ASP A 96 20.52 -14.94 10.14
C ASP A 96 21.56 -13.87 10.52
N ILE A 97 21.08 -12.67 10.84
CA ILE A 97 21.93 -11.54 11.26
C ILE A 97 22.69 -11.89 12.55
N TYR A 98 22.06 -12.60 13.49
CA TYR A 98 22.71 -13.01 14.74
C TYR A 98 23.91 -13.93 14.45
N GLY A 99 23.73 -14.92 13.57
CA GLY A 99 24.79 -15.78 13.08
C GLY A 99 25.91 -15.02 12.38
N ALA A 100 25.57 -14.06 11.50
CA ALA A 100 26.54 -13.23 10.79
C ALA A 100 27.41 -12.39 11.76
N LEU A 101 26.80 -11.74 12.75
CA LEU A 101 27.53 -10.95 13.76
C LEU A 101 28.53 -11.80 14.55
N LYS A 102 28.22 -13.07 14.81
CA LYS A 102 29.15 -14.01 15.46
C LYS A 102 30.30 -14.40 14.53
N GLN A 103 30.00 -14.72 13.27
CA GLN A 103 31.01 -15.10 12.27
C GLN A 103 32.03 -13.97 12.04
N ASP A 104 31.55 -12.72 12.00
CA ASP A 104 32.38 -11.54 11.82
C ASP A 104 33.12 -11.11 13.09
N GLY A 105 32.91 -11.81 14.21
CA GLY A 105 33.56 -11.52 15.50
C GLY A 105 33.09 -10.20 16.16
N ILE A 106 32.02 -9.60 15.64
CA ILE A 106 31.37 -8.41 16.21
C ILE A 106 30.62 -8.79 17.49
N LEU A 107 30.02 -9.98 17.53
CA LEU A 107 29.38 -10.55 18.72
C LEU A 107 30.26 -11.69 19.29
N PRO A 108 31.30 -11.37 20.08
CA PRO A 108 32.29 -12.36 20.54
C PRO A 108 31.76 -13.31 21.62
N LYS A 109 30.68 -12.94 22.31
CA LYS A 109 30.01 -13.76 23.32
C LYS A 109 28.55 -13.90 22.92
N ASP A 110 28.00 -15.10 23.12
CA ASP A 110 26.57 -15.30 22.94
C ASP A 110 25.78 -14.31 23.78
N PHE A 111 24.83 -13.64 23.14
CA PHE A 111 23.91 -12.72 23.76
C PHE A 111 22.52 -13.34 23.73
N LYS A 112 21.93 -13.47 24.91
CA LYS A 112 20.55 -13.94 25.06
C LYS A 112 19.75 -12.81 25.69
N PRO A 113 18.70 -12.28 25.01
CA PRO A 113 17.91 -11.20 25.57
C PRO A 113 17.31 -11.58 26.92
N ASP A 114 17.37 -10.67 27.90
CA ASP A 114 16.72 -10.83 29.21
C ASP A 114 15.26 -10.38 29.08
N ILE A 115 14.44 -11.31 28.58
CA ILE A 115 13.07 -11.02 28.19
C ILE A 115 12.19 -11.04 29.44
N GLN A 116 11.69 -9.86 29.80
CA GLN A 116 10.69 -9.69 30.83
C GLN A 116 9.49 -8.93 30.22
N PRO A 117 8.46 -9.64 29.69
CA PRO A 117 7.42 -9.07 28.83
C PRO A 117 6.51 -7.99 29.46
N LEU A 118 6.70 -7.66 30.74
CA LEU A 118 5.93 -6.67 31.48
C LEU A 118 6.79 -5.50 32.00
N SER A 119 8.02 -5.40 31.49
CA SER A 119 9.03 -4.51 32.07
C SER A 119 9.00 -3.09 31.52
N GLY A 120 8.10 -2.75 30.59
CA GLY A 120 7.94 -1.41 30.02
C GLY A 120 9.13 -0.96 29.16
N PHE A 121 8.98 0.16 28.47
CA PHE A 121 9.98 0.65 27.52
C PHE A 121 11.33 0.97 28.18
N GLU A 122 11.34 1.42 29.43
CA GLU A 122 12.56 1.81 30.13
C GLU A 122 13.51 0.61 30.32
N ASN A 123 12.96 -0.59 30.56
CA ASN A 123 13.77 -1.80 30.63
C ASN A 123 14.18 -2.29 29.23
N LEU A 124 13.37 -2.05 28.19
CA LEU A 124 13.78 -2.30 26.80
C LEU A 124 15.01 -1.47 26.43
N LEU A 125 15.06 -0.20 26.85
CA LEU A 125 16.23 0.65 26.64
C LEU A 125 17.48 0.13 27.37
N LYS A 126 17.33 -0.35 28.61
CA LYS A 126 18.45 -0.99 29.35
C LYS A 126 18.95 -2.23 28.62
N GLU A 127 18.03 -3.01 28.08
CA GLU A 127 18.35 -4.25 27.39
C GLU A 127 19.05 -4.00 26.04
N LEU A 128 18.60 -2.99 25.29
CA LEU A 128 19.28 -2.51 24.09
C LEU A 128 20.70 -2.02 24.41
N LEU A 129 20.90 -1.30 25.52
CA LEU A 129 22.23 -0.90 25.98
C LEU A 129 23.09 -2.09 26.42
N ARG A 130 22.49 -3.11 27.03
CA ARG A 130 23.17 -4.37 27.35
C ARG A 130 23.64 -5.05 26.07
N PHE A 131 22.78 -5.15 25.07
CA PHE A 131 23.12 -5.71 23.76
C PHE A 131 24.26 -4.91 23.10
N ARG A 132 24.15 -3.57 23.06
CA ARG A 132 25.20 -2.67 22.56
C ARG A 132 26.56 -2.92 23.21
N ALA A 133 26.60 -3.12 24.52
CA ALA A 133 27.85 -3.40 25.25
C ALA A 133 28.49 -4.75 24.88
N HIS A 134 27.76 -5.66 24.23
CA HIS A 134 28.28 -6.92 23.71
C HIS A 134 28.80 -6.81 22.27
N LEU A 135 28.54 -5.71 21.57
CA LEU A 135 29.00 -5.49 20.19
C LEU A 135 30.40 -4.87 20.18
N LYS A 136 31.40 -5.69 19.83
CA LYS A 136 32.79 -5.28 19.75
C LYS A 136 32.99 -4.27 18.62
N GLY A 137 33.60 -3.12 18.93
CA GLY A 137 33.89 -2.04 17.98
C GLY A 137 32.74 -1.05 17.76
N TYR A 138 31.58 -1.27 18.40
CA TYR A 138 30.39 -0.42 18.32
C TYR A 138 29.96 0.16 19.68
N GLU A 139 30.81 0.03 20.70
CA GLU A 139 30.51 0.39 22.10
C GLU A 139 30.16 1.87 22.26
N ASN A 140 30.69 2.72 21.38
CA ASN A 140 30.52 4.17 21.41
C ASN A 140 29.46 4.70 20.41
N LYS A 141 28.88 3.85 19.56
CA LYS A 141 27.87 4.25 18.55
C LYS A 141 26.48 4.32 19.18
N ASN A 142 25.62 5.28 18.85
CA ASN A 142 24.27 5.27 19.42
C ASN A 142 23.40 4.24 18.71
N PHE A 143 22.42 3.68 19.41
CA PHE A 143 21.31 2.98 18.79
C PHE A 143 20.19 3.98 18.53
N LEU A 144 19.82 4.13 17.26
CA LEU A 144 18.69 4.94 16.85
C LEU A 144 17.46 4.05 16.68
N LEU A 145 16.42 4.29 17.46
CA LEU A 145 15.17 3.57 17.38
C LEU A 145 14.16 4.37 16.55
N TYR A 146 13.83 3.87 15.37
CA TYR A 146 12.88 4.48 14.46
C TYR A 146 11.48 3.90 14.64
N PHE A 147 10.51 4.78 14.84
CA PHE A 147 9.08 4.47 14.95
C PHE A 147 8.36 5.14 13.77
N PRO A 148 8.03 4.40 12.70
CA PRO A 148 7.34 4.93 11.54
C PRO A 148 5.99 5.54 11.95
N SER A 149 5.57 6.61 11.28
CA SER A 149 4.23 7.12 11.48
C SER A 149 3.22 6.18 10.79
N GLY A 150 2.12 5.87 11.47
CA GLY A 150 0.96 5.26 10.82
C GLY A 150 0.31 6.20 9.79
N ASN A 151 -0.83 5.78 9.24
CA ASN A 151 -1.68 6.61 8.37
C ASN A 151 -1.91 8.00 9.02
N PRO A 152 -1.96 9.12 8.26
CA PRO A 152 -2.32 10.44 8.77
C PRO A 152 -3.50 10.48 9.74
N ASP A 153 -4.46 9.55 9.64
CA ASP A 153 -5.63 9.46 10.53
C ASP A 153 -5.39 8.64 11.81
N ALA A 154 -4.27 7.92 11.93
CA ALA A 154 -3.93 7.09 13.08
C ALA A 154 -3.83 7.88 14.39
N ILE A 155 -4.00 7.17 15.51
CA ILE A 155 -3.90 7.74 16.85
C ILE A 155 -2.46 8.22 17.08
N SER A 156 -2.30 9.44 17.61
CA SER A 156 -0.98 10.05 17.82
C SER A 156 -0.23 9.46 19.00
N ALA A 157 1.00 9.01 18.77
CA ALA A 157 1.94 8.59 19.83
C ALA A 157 2.57 9.78 20.59
N LYS A 158 2.13 11.03 20.37
CA LYS A 158 2.70 12.22 21.01
C LYS A 158 2.78 12.12 22.54
N SER A 159 1.70 11.68 23.19
CA SER A 159 1.67 11.58 24.65
C SER A 159 2.71 10.60 25.17
N TRP A 160 2.94 9.52 24.43
CA TRP A 160 3.96 8.52 24.72
C TRP A 160 5.38 9.09 24.57
N PHE A 161 5.70 9.73 23.44
CA PHE A 161 7.02 10.37 23.26
C PHE A 161 7.31 11.44 24.32
N VAL A 162 6.33 12.27 24.67
CA VAL A 162 6.47 13.27 25.75
C VAL A 162 6.75 12.60 27.09
N ASN A 163 6.07 11.50 27.41
CA ASN A 163 6.31 10.73 28.62
C ASN A 163 7.75 10.18 28.64
N LYS A 164 8.23 9.58 27.55
CA LYS A 164 9.58 9.03 27.47
C LYS A 164 10.68 10.09 27.56
N LEU A 165 10.49 11.24 26.92
CA LEU A 165 11.42 12.38 27.08
C LEU A 165 11.48 12.90 28.52
N LYS A 166 10.34 12.97 29.23
CA LYS A 166 10.30 13.40 30.64
C LYS A 166 11.00 12.43 31.58
N LYS A 167 10.82 11.12 31.36
CA LYS A 167 11.48 10.07 32.16
C LYS A 167 12.98 9.99 31.88
N GLY A 168 13.41 10.48 30.72
CA GLY A 168 14.81 10.52 30.30
C GLY A 168 15.16 9.36 29.36
N ILE A 169 15.78 9.71 28.24
CA ILE A 169 16.35 8.73 27.30
C ILE A 169 17.84 8.61 27.61
N PRO A 170 18.36 7.41 27.92
CA PRO A 170 19.75 7.23 28.33
C PRO A 170 20.73 7.57 27.20
N ASP A 171 21.99 7.81 27.56
CA ASP A 171 23.05 8.00 26.58
C ASP A 171 23.34 6.72 25.81
N GLY A 172 23.64 6.86 24.52
CA GLY A 172 23.73 5.73 23.60
C GLY A 172 22.40 5.32 22.96
N ILE A 173 21.27 5.92 23.34
CA ILE A 173 19.97 5.73 22.66
C ILE A 173 19.49 7.07 22.10
N ARG A 174 18.98 7.04 20.87
CA ARG A 174 18.26 8.12 20.21
C ARG A 174 16.95 7.57 19.63
N LEU A 175 15.93 8.41 19.55
CA LEU A 175 14.63 8.06 18.97
C LEU A 175 14.40 8.86 17.69
N ALA A 176 13.70 8.27 16.72
CA ALA A 176 13.27 8.95 15.51
C ALA A 176 11.82 8.59 15.19
N THR A 177 11.07 9.57 14.69
CA THR A 177 9.71 9.36 14.18
C THR A 177 9.39 10.39 13.10
N MET A 178 8.15 10.35 12.61
CA MET A 178 7.65 11.25 11.59
C MET A 178 6.31 11.86 12.01
N ASP A 179 6.09 13.10 11.63
CA ASP A 179 4.87 13.86 11.84
C ASP A 179 4.39 14.46 10.53
N TYR A 180 3.08 14.42 10.33
CA TYR A 180 2.46 14.87 9.10
C TYR A 180 2.34 16.38 9.07
N GLY A 181 3.18 17.07 8.29
CA GLY A 181 3.31 18.53 8.28
C GLY A 181 1.98 19.31 8.15
N PRO A 182 1.09 18.98 7.18
CA PRO A 182 -0.20 19.68 7.03
C PRO A 182 -1.21 19.45 8.17
N ALA A 183 -1.07 18.35 8.93
CA ALA A 183 -1.97 18.00 10.03
C ALA A 183 -1.16 17.46 11.21
N ARG A 184 -0.24 18.30 11.73
CA ARG A 184 0.72 17.90 12.77
C ARG A 184 0.05 17.36 14.01
N LYS A 185 0.48 16.17 14.43
CA LYS A 185 0.00 15.46 15.61
C LYS A 185 1.09 15.32 16.68
N ILE A 186 2.36 15.40 16.31
CA ILE A 186 3.52 15.22 17.20
C ILE A 186 4.34 16.51 17.26
N TYR A 187 3.71 17.58 17.76
CA TYR A 187 4.38 18.83 18.09
C TYR A 187 4.60 18.95 19.61
N ILE A 188 5.84 19.18 20.04
CA ILE A 188 6.26 19.23 21.45
C ILE A 188 6.74 20.66 21.78
N PRO A 189 5.84 21.56 22.22
CA PRO A 189 6.19 22.96 22.49
C PRO A 189 6.83 23.19 23.87
N ASN A 190 6.89 22.17 24.74
CA ASN A 190 7.37 22.32 26.11
C ASN A 190 8.83 22.82 26.12
N PRO A 191 9.13 24.02 26.69
CA PRO A 191 10.48 24.59 26.72
C PRO A 191 11.54 23.71 27.36
N GLU A 192 11.18 22.86 28.34
CA GLU A 192 12.12 21.97 29.01
C GLU A 192 12.53 20.78 28.13
N LEU A 193 11.61 20.28 27.30
CA LEU A 193 11.83 19.12 26.44
C LEU A 193 12.35 19.52 25.05
N ARG A 194 12.06 20.76 24.61
CA ARG A 194 12.43 21.26 23.28
C ARG A 194 13.91 21.12 22.95
N PRO A 195 14.87 21.35 23.86
CA PRO A 195 16.30 21.13 23.58
C PRO A 195 16.66 19.68 23.24
N LEU A 196 15.81 18.72 23.63
CA LEU A 196 15.97 17.29 23.35
C LEU A 196 15.31 16.87 22.03
N VAL A 197 14.58 17.76 21.36
CA VAL A 197 13.82 17.46 20.14
C VAL A 197 14.44 18.16 18.94
N ALA A 198 14.79 17.39 17.92
CA ALA A 198 15.26 17.89 16.64
C ALA A 198 14.15 17.74 15.59
N GLU A 199 13.63 18.86 15.07
CA GLU A 199 12.69 18.82 13.94
C GLU A 199 13.46 18.91 12.62
N LEU A 200 13.16 17.99 11.71
CA LEU A 200 13.79 17.88 10.39
C LEU A 200 12.76 18.22 9.32
N ILE A 201 13.05 19.22 8.49
CA ILE A 201 12.10 19.77 7.51
C ILE A 201 12.77 19.80 6.14
N PRO A 202 12.80 18.67 5.42
CA PRO A 202 13.65 18.50 4.24
C PRO A 202 13.22 19.26 2.99
N ARG A 203 12.03 19.90 3.00
CA ARG A 203 11.48 20.69 1.87
C ARG A 203 11.69 19.98 0.53
N LEU A 204 11.10 18.81 0.39
CA LEU A 204 11.29 17.98 -0.78
C LEU A 204 10.38 18.40 -1.95
N HIS A 205 10.88 18.20 -3.16
CA HIS A 205 10.15 18.34 -4.43
C HIS A 205 9.95 16.97 -5.08
N MET A 206 9.52 15.97 -4.29
CA MET A 206 9.44 14.57 -4.72
C MET A 206 8.66 14.35 -6.01
N ARG A 207 7.59 15.12 -6.24
CA ARG A 207 6.83 15.05 -7.49
C ARG A 207 7.68 15.40 -8.72
N GLU A 208 8.49 16.46 -8.64
CA GLU A 208 9.36 16.89 -9.74
C GLU A 208 10.55 15.94 -9.90
N ALA A 209 11.07 15.45 -8.77
CA ALA A 209 12.16 14.50 -8.70
C ALA A 209 11.83 13.14 -9.33
N ILE A 210 10.66 12.59 -8.99
CA ILE A 210 10.14 11.35 -9.59
C ILE A 210 9.93 11.54 -11.08
N ASN A 211 9.32 12.65 -11.50
CA ASN A 211 9.13 12.94 -12.93
C ASN A 211 10.47 13.01 -13.69
N ASN A 212 11.49 13.63 -13.12
CA ASN A 212 12.81 13.79 -13.75
C ASN A 212 13.66 12.50 -13.73
N ASP A 213 13.62 11.70 -12.67
CA ASP A 213 14.35 10.41 -12.67
C ASP A 213 13.65 9.36 -13.52
N MET A 214 12.33 9.41 -13.65
CA MET A 214 11.61 8.65 -14.67
C MET A 214 11.88 9.14 -16.10
N ASP A 215 12.46 10.34 -16.28
CA ASP A 215 12.96 10.82 -17.58
C ASP A 215 14.44 10.42 -17.80
N LYS A 216 15.18 9.99 -16.76
CA LYS A 216 16.62 9.61 -16.82
C LYS A 216 16.90 8.11 -16.70
N ALA A 217 16.07 7.34 -15.98
CA ALA A 217 16.22 5.90 -15.80
C ALA A 217 15.97 5.10 -17.09
N ASP A 218 15.39 5.73 -18.10
CA ASP A 218 15.33 5.22 -19.47
C ASP A 218 16.69 5.45 -20.15
N GLY A 219 17.69 4.63 -19.78
CA GLY A 219 19.04 4.55 -20.34
C GLY A 219 19.13 4.18 -21.83
N THR A 220 18.24 4.74 -22.65
CA THR A 220 18.52 5.09 -24.03
C THR A 220 18.15 6.56 -24.16
N SER A 221 19.16 7.42 -24.33
CA SER A 221 18.98 8.84 -24.67
C SER A 221 18.41 9.01 -26.09
N ASP A 222 17.48 8.14 -26.47
CA ASP A 222 16.84 8.14 -27.77
C ASP A 222 15.42 8.65 -27.60
N THR A 223 15.31 9.98 -27.57
CA THR A 223 14.03 10.68 -27.69
C THR A 223 13.35 10.44 -29.05
N VAL A 224 14.02 9.72 -29.97
CA VAL A 224 13.49 9.29 -31.26
C VAL A 224 12.69 7.97 -31.16
N SER A 225 13.01 7.09 -30.18
CA SER A 225 12.37 5.78 -30.08
C SER A 225 10.86 5.91 -29.83
N ILE A 226 10.08 5.14 -30.58
CA ILE A 226 8.61 5.24 -30.55
C ILE A 226 8.07 4.81 -29.18
N GLU A 227 8.75 3.88 -28.50
CA GLU A 227 8.39 3.40 -27.18
C GLU A 227 8.56 4.48 -26.10
N ASN A 228 9.68 5.22 -26.10
CA ASN A 228 9.92 6.31 -25.16
C ASN A 228 8.89 7.44 -25.37
N ARG A 229 8.59 7.76 -26.63
CA ARG A 229 7.56 8.75 -26.98
C ARG A 229 6.18 8.30 -26.50
N LEU A 230 5.85 7.00 -26.63
CA LEU A 230 4.60 6.44 -26.15
C LEU A 230 4.48 6.53 -24.63
N ARG A 231 5.51 6.12 -23.88
CA ARG A 231 5.53 6.22 -22.40
C ARG A 231 5.35 7.65 -21.92
N LYS A 232 6.05 8.61 -22.53
CA LYS A 232 5.88 10.04 -22.24
C LYS A 232 4.45 10.51 -22.53
N GLN A 233 3.87 10.06 -23.65
CA GLN A 233 2.52 10.46 -24.02
C GLN A 233 1.44 9.85 -23.12
N ILE A 234 1.64 8.65 -22.57
CA ILE A 234 0.79 8.06 -21.53
C ILE A 234 0.72 8.98 -20.30
N ARG A 235 1.88 9.49 -19.84
CA ARG A 235 1.94 10.44 -18.71
C ARG A 235 1.12 11.71 -18.99
N VAL A 236 1.32 12.29 -20.17
CA VAL A 236 0.58 13.49 -20.61
C VAL A 236 -0.93 13.21 -20.58
N VAL A 237 -1.39 12.06 -21.10
CA VAL A 237 -2.81 11.67 -21.06
C VAL A 237 -3.31 11.64 -19.61
N MET A 238 -2.59 11.01 -18.68
CA MET A 238 -2.99 10.95 -17.28
C MET A 238 -3.06 12.34 -16.64
N GLU A 239 -2.11 13.24 -16.94
CA GLU A 239 -2.12 14.62 -16.46
C GLU A 239 -3.33 15.41 -16.99
N THR A 240 -3.72 15.21 -18.25
CA THR A 240 -4.87 15.93 -18.84
C THR A 240 -6.18 15.66 -18.10
N THR A 241 -6.29 14.50 -17.43
CA THR A 241 -7.49 14.13 -16.67
C THR A 241 -7.71 15.01 -15.45
N THR A 242 -6.65 15.61 -14.89
CA THR A 242 -6.73 16.52 -13.73
C THR A 242 -7.46 17.82 -14.06
N GLN A 243 -7.48 18.21 -15.34
CA GLN A 243 -8.12 19.43 -15.82
C GLN A 243 -9.57 19.18 -16.28
N TYR A 244 -10.06 17.94 -16.23
CA TYR A 244 -11.42 17.54 -16.65
C TYR A 244 -11.82 18.04 -18.06
N SER A 245 -10.85 18.16 -18.98
CA SER A 245 -11.06 18.70 -20.33
C SER A 245 -11.11 17.59 -21.38
N SER A 246 -12.28 17.37 -21.97
CA SER A 246 -12.48 16.36 -23.04
C SER A 246 -11.71 16.67 -24.32
N SER A 247 -11.56 17.95 -24.67
CA SER A 247 -10.84 18.35 -25.89
C SER A 247 -9.33 18.13 -25.74
N LEU A 248 -8.76 18.49 -24.59
CA LEU A 248 -7.35 18.29 -24.29
C LEU A 248 -7.04 16.79 -24.18
N THR A 249 -7.82 16.06 -23.37
CA THR A 249 -7.67 14.60 -23.20
C THR A 249 -7.78 13.88 -24.55
N GLY A 250 -8.77 14.23 -25.37
CA GLY A 250 -8.94 13.58 -26.67
C GLY A 250 -7.81 13.86 -27.66
N ARG A 251 -7.19 15.04 -27.62
CA ARG A 251 -6.01 15.33 -28.44
C ARG A 251 -4.81 14.47 -28.02
N GLU A 252 -4.56 14.38 -26.73
CA GLU A 252 -3.40 13.64 -26.19
C GLU A 252 -3.60 12.12 -26.30
N VAL A 253 -4.83 11.61 -26.13
CA VAL A 253 -5.17 10.19 -26.38
C VAL A 253 -4.94 9.81 -27.84
N LYS A 254 -5.35 10.67 -28.80
CA LYS A 254 -5.10 10.40 -30.23
C LYS A 254 -3.61 10.29 -30.54
N LYS A 255 -2.77 11.14 -29.94
CA LYS A 255 -1.30 11.05 -30.08
C LYS A 255 -0.73 9.79 -29.44
N MET A 256 -1.24 9.39 -28.27
CA MET A 256 -0.83 8.16 -27.61
C MET A 256 -1.11 6.95 -28.49
N LEU A 257 -2.34 6.85 -29.01
CA LEU A 257 -2.74 5.73 -29.87
C LEU A 257 -1.99 5.72 -31.21
N SER A 258 -1.63 6.87 -31.77
CA SER A 258 -0.82 6.91 -33.00
C SER A 258 0.61 6.40 -32.75
N LEU A 259 1.21 6.76 -31.61
CA LEU A 259 2.51 6.25 -31.19
C LEU A 259 2.47 4.74 -30.93
N ALA A 260 1.43 4.26 -30.24
CA ALA A 260 1.25 2.83 -29.98
C ALA A 260 1.01 2.01 -31.26
N LYS A 261 0.34 2.58 -32.28
CA LYS A 261 0.27 1.93 -33.60
C LYS A 261 1.63 1.92 -34.30
N ALA A 262 2.39 3.01 -34.17
CA ALA A 262 3.68 3.16 -34.82
C ALA A 262 4.76 2.24 -34.22
N SER A 263 4.64 1.84 -32.95
CA SER A 263 5.58 0.89 -32.33
C SER A 263 5.48 -0.52 -32.91
N LYS A 264 4.38 -0.83 -33.63
CA LYS A 264 4.05 -2.18 -34.12
C LYS A 264 3.99 -3.24 -33.03
N ASP A 265 3.90 -2.82 -31.77
CA ASP A 265 3.73 -3.67 -30.62
C ASP A 265 2.23 -3.76 -30.26
N ASN A 266 1.68 -4.95 -30.43
CA ASN A 266 0.28 -5.22 -30.16
C ASN A 266 -0.07 -5.09 -28.66
N THR A 267 0.85 -5.48 -27.76
CA THR A 267 0.70 -5.29 -26.31
C THR A 267 0.63 -3.81 -25.97
N ALA A 268 1.54 -2.99 -26.51
CA ALA A 268 1.54 -1.55 -26.28
C ALA A 268 0.26 -0.88 -26.80
N TYR A 269 -0.27 -1.33 -27.95
CA TYR A 269 -1.52 -0.80 -28.49
C TYR A 269 -2.74 -1.17 -27.65
N ILE A 270 -2.86 -2.44 -27.24
CA ILE A 270 -3.97 -2.93 -26.41
C ILE A 270 -3.99 -2.21 -25.05
N THR A 271 -2.83 -2.09 -24.39
CA THR A 271 -2.68 -1.36 -23.13
C THR A 271 -3.03 0.13 -23.28
N SER A 272 -2.64 0.75 -24.41
CA SER A 272 -2.99 2.15 -24.69
C SER A 272 -4.50 2.37 -24.84
N LEU A 273 -5.26 1.39 -25.33
CA LEU A 273 -6.73 1.47 -25.38
C LEU A 273 -7.35 1.43 -23.99
N LEU A 274 -6.83 0.61 -23.08
CA LEU A 274 -7.26 0.59 -21.67
C LEU A 274 -7.00 1.95 -21.01
N ILE A 275 -5.80 2.51 -21.18
CA ILE A 275 -5.43 3.83 -20.64
C ILE A 275 -6.36 4.92 -21.19
N ALA A 276 -6.65 4.89 -22.50
CA ALA A 276 -7.61 5.80 -23.11
C ALA A 276 -9.00 5.69 -22.46
N SER A 277 -9.49 4.46 -22.27
CA SER A 277 -10.78 4.19 -21.64
C SER A 277 -10.84 4.74 -20.20
N GLN A 278 -9.79 4.54 -19.40
CA GLN A 278 -9.68 5.03 -18.03
C GLN A 278 -9.56 6.56 -17.95
N ALA A 279 -8.82 7.18 -18.88
CA ALA A 279 -8.68 8.63 -18.95
C ALA A 279 -10.05 9.29 -19.21
N TYR A 280 -10.79 8.77 -20.17
CA TYR A 280 -12.15 9.25 -20.47
C TYR A 280 -13.14 8.97 -19.34
N TYR A 281 -13.02 7.83 -18.66
CA TYR A 281 -13.83 7.54 -17.46
C TYR A 281 -13.61 8.59 -16.38
N THR A 282 -12.35 8.96 -16.13
CA THR A 282 -11.95 9.92 -15.09
C THR A 282 -12.54 11.31 -15.34
N ILE A 283 -12.55 11.77 -16.59
CA ILE A 283 -13.16 13.05 -16.97
C ILE A 283 -14.67 12.98 -17.18
N LYS A 284 -15.30 11.84 -16.84
CA LYS A 284 -16.75 11.57 -16.93
C LYS A 284 -17.31 11.53 -18.37
N ASP A 285 -16.46 11.35 -19.38
CA ASP A 285 -16.90 11.08 -20.74
C ASP A 285 -17.14 9.57 -20.91
N THR A 286 -18.30 9.14 -20.43
CA THR A 286 -18.66 7.71 -20.38
C THR A 286 -18.87 7.09 -21.76
N ALA A 287 -19.13 7.87 -22.81
CA ALA A 287 -19.33 7.37 -24.16
C ALA A 287 -17.98 7.04 -24.81
N ALA A 288 -17.01 7.95 -24.74
CA ALA A 288 -15.66 7.70 -25.23
C ALA A 288 -14.98 6.57 -24.45
N SER A 289 -15.13 6.57 -23.12
CA SER A 289 -14.62 5.50 -22.26
C SER A 289 -15.12 4.11 -22.69
N GLU A 290 -16.43 3.99 -22.91
CA GLU A 290 -17.07 2.74 -23.35
C GLU A 290 -16.56 2.29 -24.73
N ALA A 291 -16.41 3.22 -25.68
CA ALA A 291 -15.92 2.91 -27.02
C ALA A 291 -14.50 2.30 -26.99
N TYR A 292 -13.58 2.91 -26.24
CA TYR A 292 -12.23 2.36 -26.09
C TYR A 292 -12.19 1.04 -25.32
N ALA A 293 -13.04 0.86 -24.29
CA ALA A 293 -13.16 -0.40 -23.58
C ALA A 293 -13.63 -1.54 -24.51
N VAL A 294 -14.61 -1.27 -25.38
CA VAL A 294 -15.09 -2.27 -26.36
C VAL A 294 -13.99 -2.68 -27.33
N GLU A 295 -13.23 -1.73 -27.87
CA GLU A 295 -12.10 -2.05 -28.75
C GLU A 295 -11.02 -2.83 -28.00
N ALA A 296 -10.67 -2.42 -26.79
CA ALA A 296 -9.69 -3.09 -25.95
C ALA A 296 -10.10 -4.53 -25.64
N ILE A 297 -11.36 -4.78 -25.25
CA ILE A 297 -11.88 -6.13 -24.96
C ILE A 297 -11.76 -7.03 -26.18
N ALA A 298 -12.19 -6.56 -27.35
CA ALA A 298 -12.15 -7.35 -28.59
C ALA A 298 -10.72 -7.76 -28.96
N ARG A 299 -9.76 -6.82 -28.86
CA ARG A 299 -8.35 -7.09 -29.17
C ARG A 299 -7.68 -7.94 -28.10
N SER A 300 -7.99 -7.70 -26.83
CA SER A 300 -7.45 -8.48 -25.71
C SER A 300 -7.92 -9.93 -25.75
N ARG A 301 -9.17 -10.19 -26.18
CA ARG A 301 -9.67 -11.56 -26.38
C ARG A 301 -8.87 -12.29 -27.46
N LYS A 302 -8.61 -11.64 -28.60
CA LYS A 302 -7.71 -12.21 -29.61
C LYS A 302 -6.29 -12.44 -29.07
N ALA A 303 -5.76 -11.49 -28.32
CA ALA A 303 -4.45 -11.61 -27.68
C ALA A 303 -4.39 -12.78 -26.68
N MET A 304 -5.50 -13.08 -25.98
CA MET A 304 -5.63 -14.27 -25.14
C MET A 304 -5.57 -15.57 -25.96
N ASP A 305 -6.23 -15.62 -27.11
CA ASP A 305 -6.17 -16.78 -28.02
C ASP A 305 -4.74 -17.01 -28.54
N ASP A 306 -4.00 -15.93 -28.76
CA ASP A 306 -2.61 -15.92 -29.20
C ASP A 306 -1.59 -16.11 -28.04
N ASN A 307 -2.04 -16.35 -26.80
CA ASN A 307 -1.22 -16.43 -25.58
C ASN A 307 -0.31 -15.20 -25.32
N ASP A 308 -0.73 -14.02 -25.77
CA ASP A 308 -0.06 -12.75 -25.47
C ASP A 308 -0.26 -12.38 -23.97
N PRO A 309 0.82 -12.06 -23.23
CA PRO A 309 0.75 -11.70 -21.81
C PRO A 309 -0.19 -10.52 -21.49
N ALA A 310 -0.42 -9.61 -22.43
CA ALA A 310 -1.31 -8.47 -22.24
C ALA A 310 -2.81 -8.84 -22.33
N GLY A 311 -3.13 -10.00 -22.93
CA GLY A 311 -4.50 -10.38 -23.25
C GLY A 311 -5.40 -10.43 -22.01
N TYR A 312 -5.17 -11.38 -21.10
CA TYR A 312 -6.05 -11.55 -19.94
C TYR A 312 -6.07 -10.34 -18.97
N PRO A 313 -4.92 -9.72 -18.61
CA PRO A 313 -4.90 -8.57 -17.70
C PRO A 313 -5.66 -7.35 -18.22
N VAL A 314 -5.55 -7.04 -19.52
CA VAL A 314 -6.26 -5.91 -20.12
C VAL A 314 -7.74 -6.24 -20.32
N TRP A 315 -8.05 -7.47 -20.74
CA TRP A 315 -9.42 -7.94 -20.89
C TRP A 315 -10.22 -7.80 -19.58
N ARG A 316 -9.73 -8.37 -18.48
CA ARG A 316 -10.43 -8.33 -17.17
C ARG A 316 -10.61 -6.90 -16.65
N SER A 317 -9.61 -6.03 -16.84
CA SER A 317 -9.67 -4.62 -16.43
C SER A 317 -10.73 -3.84 -17.21
N CYS A 318 -10.81 -4.05 -18.52
CA CYS A 318 -11.83 -3.41 -19.36
C CYS A 318 -13.23 -3.97 -19.09
N MET A 319 -13.37 -5.27 -18.81
CA MET A 319 -14.64 -5.88 -18.40
C MET A 319 -15.15 -5.24 -17.10
N MET A 320 -14.29 -5.11 -16.09
CA MET A 320 -14.62 -4.42 -14.83
C MET A 320 -15.11 -2.98 -15.07
N LEU A 321 -14.36 -2.19 -15.83
CA LEU A 321 -14.71 -0.80 -16.14
C LEU A 321 -16.04 -0.70 -16.89
N ARG A 322 -16.24 -1.54 -17.91
CA ARG A 322 -17.44 -1.54 -18.74
C ARG A 322 -18.67 -2.00 -17.95
N GLY A 323 -18.55 -3.01 -17.10
CA GLY A 323 -19.60 -3.44 -16.17
C GLY A 323 -20.00 -2.30 -15.23
N GLY A 324 -19.02 -1.54 -14.71
CA GLY A 324 -19.25 -0.36 -13.88
C GLY A 324 -19.97 0.76 -14.62
N LEU A 325 -19.61 1.01 -15.88
CA LEU A 325 -20.29 1.97 -16.76
C LEU A 325 -21.76 1.60 -16.98
N PHE A 326 -22.07 0.34 -17.30
CA PHE A 326 -23.45 -0.11 -17.45
C PHE A 326 -24.26 0.01 -16.16
N ALA A 327 -23.68 -0.41 -15.02
CA ALA A 327 -24.30 -0.25 -13.72
C ALA A 327 -24.59 1.24 -13.40
N SER A 328 -23.65 2.15 -13.68
CA SER A 328 -23.86 3.60 -13.47
C SER A 328 -25.02 4.17 -14.29
N LYS A 329 -25.25 3.63 -15.49
CA LYS A 329 -26.35 3.98 -16.41
C LYS A 329 -27.65 3.22 -16.08
N ARG A 330 -27.69 2.45 -14.99
CA ARG A 330 -28.80 1.57 -14.60
C ARG A 330 -29.16 0.50 -15.64
N LYS A 331 -28.21 0.16 -16.52
CA LYS A 331 -28.30 -0.92 -17.50
C LYS A 331 -27.86 -2.23 -16.84
N TRP A 332 -28.70 -2.69 -15.93
CA TRP A 332 -28.34 -3.72 -14.96
C TRP A 332 -28.10 -5.09 -15.60
N GLU A 333 -28.89 -5.49 -16.60
CA GLU A 333 -28.73 -6.80 -17.26
C GLU A 333 -27.42 -6.87 -18.04
N GLU A 334 -27.07 -5.79 -18.72
CA GLU A 334 -25.83 -5.68 -19.48
C GLU A 334 -24.61 -5.68 -18.55
N GLY A 335 -24.71 -4.99 -17.39
CA GLY A 335 -23.69 -5.05 -16.35
C GLY A 335 -23.53 -6.47 -15.77
N ILE A 336 -24.64 -7.14 -15.42
CA ILE A 336 -24.65 -8.52 -14.91
C ILE A 336 -23.96 -9.45 -15.91
N LYS A 337 -24.35 -9.38 -17.20
CA LYS A 337 -23.77 -10.23 -18.24
C LYS A 337 -22.25 -10.07 -18.33
N ILE A 338 -21.74 -8.85 -18.21
CA ILE A 338 -20.30 -8.57 -18.24
C ILE A 338 -19.59 -9.19 -17.04
N TYR A 339 -20.12 -9.01 -15.82
CA TYR A 339 -19.48 -9.54 -14.63
C TYR A 339 -19.56 -11.07 -14.54
N ASP A 340 -20.63 -11.66 -15.06
CA ASP A 340 -20.76 -13.12 -15.19
C ASP A 340 -19.75 -13.68 -16.19
N GLU A 341 -19.62 -13.08 -17.39
CA GLU A 341 -18.60 -13.46 -18.38
C GLU A 341 -17.18 -13.33 -17.80
N MET A 342 -16.91 -12.27 -17.03
CA MET A 342 -15.63 -12.07 -16.34
C MET A 342 -15.34 -13.17 -15.32
N ALA A 343 -16.32 -13.55 -14.50
CA ALA A 343 -16.16 -14.62 -13.50
C ALA A 343 -15.94 -16.00 -14.16
N GLU A 344 -16.65 -16.28 -15.26
CA GLU A 344 -16.50 -17.52 -16.02
C GLU A 344 -15.09 -17.66 -16.62
N GLU A 345 -14.58 -16.62 -17.26
CA GLU A 345 -13.22 -16.62 -17.82
C GLU A 345 -12.15 -16.69 -16.70
N ALA A 346 -12.35 -15.96 -15.59
CA ALA A 346 -11.46 -16.03 -14.44
C ALA A 346 -11.41 -17.43 -13.81
N THR A 347 -12.54 -18.16 -13.83
CA THR A 347 -12.63 -19.54 -13.36
C THR A 347 -11.77 -20.47 -14.20
N GLN A 348 -11.81 -20.34 -15.52
CA GLN A 348 -10.97 -21.14 -16.43
C GLN A 348 -9.47 -20.91 -16.22
N ARG A 349 -9.09 -19.77 -15.65
CA ARG A 349 -7.70 -19.34 -15.45
C ARG A 349 -7.23 -19.45 -13.99
N GLY A 350 -8.10 -19.87 -13.07
CA GLY A 350 -7.77 -19.98 -11.64
C GLY A 350 -7.54 -18.65 -10.92
N ASP A 351 -8.10 -17.54 -11.43
CA ASP A 351 -7.93 -16.21 -10.84
C ASP A 351 -8.97 -15.97 -9.73
N ALA A 352 -8.67 -16.48 -8.53
CA ALA A 352 -9.55 -16.45 -7.36
C ALA A 352 -10.14 -15.06 -7.06
N PHE A 353 -9.33 -14.00 -7.21
CA PHE A 353 -9.76 -12.63 -6.95
C PHE A 353 -10.86 -12.17 -7.93
N PHE A 354 -10.68 -12.42 -9.24
CA PHE A 354 -11.66 -11.97 -10.24
C PHE A 354 -12.89 -12.89 -10.35
N ILE A 355 -12.78 -14.17 -9.96
CA ILE A 355 -13.95 -15.05 -9.76
C ILE A 355 -14.83 -14.45 -8.64
N MET A 356 -14.21 -14.13 -7.49
CA MET A 356 -14.88 -13.50 -6.36
C MET A 356 -15.53 -12.18 -6.77
N GLU A 357 -14.79 -11.27 -7.40
CA GLU A 357 -15.32 -9.95 -7.73
C GLU A 357 -16.45 -9.98 -8.75
N GLY A 358 -16.32 -10.79 -9.81
CA GLY A 358 -17.38 -10.91 -10.82
C GLY A 358 -18.70 -11.38 -10.20
N HIS A 359 -18.64 -12.43 -9.38
CA HIS A 359 -19.82 -12.93 -8.70
C HIS A 359 -20.34 -11.98 -7.60
N ARG A 360 -19.47 -11.30 -6.86
CA ARG A 360 -19.86 -10.34 -5.83
C ARG A 360 -20.61 -9.15 -6.42
N ILE A 361 -20.11 -8.58 -7.52
CA ILE A 361 -20.78 -7.46 -8.17
C ILE A 361 -22.06 -7.92 -8.86
N SER A 362 -22.05 -9.09 -9.51
CA SER A 362 -23.25 -9.70 -10.09
C SER A 362 -24.34 -9.89 -9.03
N ALA A 363 -24.00 -10.44 -7.86
CA ALA A 363 -24.90 -10.57 -6.72
C ALA A 363 -25.52 -9.24 -6.31
N HIS A 364 -24.70 -8.19 -6.23
CA HIS A 364 -25.14 -6.84 -5.89
C HIS A 364 -26.15 -6.30 -6.92
N LEU A 365 -25.88 -6.46 -8.21
CA LEU A 365 -26.77 -6.01 -9.27
C LEU A 365 -28.10 -6.79 -9.28
N HIS A 366 -28.08 -8.09 -8.99
CA HIS A 366 -29.30 -8.89 -8.79
C HIS A 366 -30.10 -8.39 -7.59
N TYR A 367 -29.43 -8.07 -6.48
CA TYR A 367 -30.06 -7.55 -5.26
C TYR A 367 -30.77 -6.21 -5.53
N LEU A 368 -30.10 -5.27 -6.21
CA LEU A 368 -30.68 -3.97 -6.59
C LEU A 368 -31.96 -4.09 -7.42
N ARG A 369 -32.17 -5.25 -8.04
CA ARG A 369 -33.36 -5.55 -8.85
C ARG A 369 -34.42 -6.36 -8.12
N GLY A 370 -34.25 -6.59 -6.82
CA GLY A 370 -35.14 -7.41 -6.02
C GLY A 370 -35.01 -8.91 -6.29
N ARG A 371 -34.03 -9.36 -7.08
CA ARG A 371 -33.78 -10.79 -7.36
C ARG A 371 -32.98 -11.43 -6.22
N ARG A 372 -33.58 -11.48 -5.03
CA ARG A 372 -32.91 -11.87 -3.78
C ARG A 372 -32.31 -13.27 -3.82
N GLN A 373 -33.02 -14.24 -4.39
CA GLN A 373 -32.55 -15.63 -4.51
C GLN A 373 -31.27 -15.72 -5.34
N THR A 374 -31.26 -15.14 -6.55
CA THR A 374 -30.08 -15.12 -7.42
C THR A 374 -28.93 -14.33 -6.81
N ALA A 375 -29.22 -13.23 -6.11
CA ALA A 375 -28.20 -12.45 -5.40
C ALA A 375 -27.54 -13.26 -4.28
N PHE A 376 -28.31 -14.07 -3.55
CA PHE A 376 -27.78 -14.98 -2.55
C PHE A 376 -26.88 -16.06 -3.18
N GLU A 377 -27.35 -16.73 -4.24
CA GLU A 377 -26.57 -17.74 -4.97
C GLU A 377 -25.25 -17.18 -5.51
N LYS A 378 -25.28 -16.02 -6.15
CA LYS A 378 -24.07 -15.34 -6.65
C LYS A 378 -23.14 -14.92 -5.51
N SER A 379 -23.67 -14.56 -4.34
CA SER A 379 -22.85 -14.25 -3.16
C SER A 379 -22.14 -15.50 -2.63
N LEU A 380 -22.80 -16.67 -2.64
CA LEU A 380 -22.15 -17.94 -2.32
C LEU A 380 -21.06 -18.31 -3.33
N LEU A 381 -21.31 -18.11 -4.62
CA LEU A 381 -20.29 -18.31 -5.66
C LEU A 381 -19.08 -17.38 -5.48
N ALA A 382 -19.31 -16.13 -5.08
CA ALA A 382 -18.23 -15.21 -4.75
C ALA A 382 -17.39 -15.69 -3.56
N LEU A 383 -18.03 -16.23 -2.52
CA LEU A 383 -17.34 -16.81 -1.36
C LEU A 383 -16.50 -18.03 -1.74
N VAL A 384 -17.06 -18.95 -2.53
CA VAL A 384 -16.31 -20.13 -3.00
C VAL A 384 -15.16 -19.75 -3.93
N GLY A 385 -15.35 -18.76 -4.81
CA GLY A 385 -14.29 -18.25 -5.67
C GLY A 385 -13.17 -17.57 -4.90
N GLY A 386 -13.53 -16.81 -3.86
CA GLY A 386 -12.57 -16.07 -3.04
C GLY A 386 -11.85 -16.92 -2.00
N SER A 387 -12.40 -18.06 -1.57
CA SER A 387 -11.86 -18.86 -0.46
C SER A 387 -10.45 -19.42 -0.69
N TYR A 388 -9.93 -19.34 -1.91
CA TYR A 388 -8.56 -19.72 -2.26
C TYR A 388 -7.53 -18.62 -1.96
N LEU A 389 -7.96 -17.41 -1.61
CA LEU A 389 -7.10 -16.34 -1.12
C LEU A 389 -6.64 -16.64 0.33
N ASP A 390 -5.48 -16.14 0.71
CA ASP A 390 -5.02 -16.27 2.09
C ASP A 390 -5.91 -15.48 3.07
N LYS A 391 -5.87 -15.87 4.35
CA LYS A 391 -6.74 -15.31 5.39
C LYS A 391 -6.60 -13.79 5.56
N THR A 392 -5.39 -13.26 5.38
CA THR A 392 -5.15 -11.82 5.48
C THR A 392 -5.79 -11.10 4.28
N ALA A 393 -5.57 -11.61 3.07
CA ALA A 393 -6.20 -11.08 1.86
C ALA A 393 -7.75 -11.17 1.90
N LEU A 394 -8.31 -12.25 2.45
CA LEU A 394 -9.76 -12.38 2.64
C LEU A 394 -10.32 -11.27 3.53
N ARG A 395 -9.67 -10.99 4.67
CA ARG A 395 -10.14 -9.98 5.64
C ARG A 395 -9.96 -8.54 5.15
N GLN A 396 -8.98 -8.30 4.28
CA GLN A 396 -8.68 -6.97 3.74
C GLN A 396 -9.34 -6.68 2.38
N SER A 397 -9.95 -7.68 1.75
CA SER A 397 -10.60 -7.54 0.45
C SER A 397 -12.11 -7.38 0.55
N THR A 398 -12.76 -7.25 -0.60
CA THR A 398 -14.22 -7.21 -0.73
C THR A 398 -14.91 -8.56 -0.48
N PHE A 399 -14.16 -9.61 -0.13
CA PHE A 399 -14.71 -10.88 0.32
C PHE A 399 -15.68 -10.71 1.50
N VAL A 400 -15.35 -9.82 2.44
CA VAL A 400 -16.22 -9.50 3.59
C VAL A 400 -17.58 -8.93 3.15
N HIS A 401 -17.64 -8.21 2.03
CA HIS A 401 -18.89 -7.74 1.45
C HIS A 401 -19.73 -8.89 0.88
N ALA A 402 -19.10 -9.87 0.23
CA ALA A 402 -19.78 -11.08 -0.23
C ALA A 402 -20.32 -11.90 0.96
N ALA A 403 -19.53 -12.03 2.02
CA ALA A 403 -19.91 -12.70 3.26
C ALA A 403 -21.11 -12.01 3.92
N PHE A 404 -21.07 -10.69 4.06
CA PHE A 404 -22.20 -9.93 4.55
C PHE A 404 -23.44 -10.18 3.70
N MET A 405 -23.34 -10.06 2.38
CA MET A 405 -24.49 -10.20 1.47
C MET A 405 -25.10 -11.61 1.56
N ALA A 406 -24.26 -12.65 1.62
CA ALA A 406 -24.69 -14.02 1.80
C ALA A 406 -25.42 -14.23 3.14
N VAL A 407 -24.88 -13.71 4.25
CA VAL A 407 -25.52 -13.81 5.57
C VAL A 407 -26.82 -13.02 5.63
N HIS A 408 -26.82 -11.78 5.13
CA HIS A 408 -27.97 -10.89 5.13
C HIS A 408 -29.16 -11.48 4.34
N LEU A 409 -28.90 -11.97 3.12
CA LEU A 409 -29.93 -12.59 2.29
C LEU A 409 -30.31 -13.98 2.78
N GLY A 410 -29.33 -14.77 3.22
CA GLY A 410 -29.56 -16.12 3.74
C GLY A 410 -30.51 -16.11 4.95
N LYS A 411 -30.34 -15.18 5.89
CA LYS A 411 -31.27 -14.99 7.03
C LYS A 411 -32.71 -14.67 6.61
N GLN A 412 -32.91 -14.09 5.42
CA GLN A 412 -34.25 -13.78 4.90
C GLN A 412 -34.85 -14.91 4.06
N LEU A 413 -34.02 -15.73 3.44
CA LEU A 413 -34.43 -16.71 2.43
C LEU A 413 -34.41 -18.16 2.93
N LYS A 414 -33.57 -18.46 3.93
CA LYS A 414 -33.26 -19.83 4.35
C LYS A 414 -33.64 -20.08 5.80
N ALA A 415 -33.93 -21.34 6.12
CA ALA A 415 -34.13 -21.75 7.51
C ALA A 415 -32.82 -21.62 8.31
N PRO A 416 -32.88 -21.34 9.62
CA PRO A 416 -31.68 -21.21 10.46
C PRO A 416 -30.73 -22.41 10.39
N ASP A 417 -31.27 -23.63 10.23
CA ASP A 417 -30.46 -24.84 10.12
C ASP A 417 -29.65 -24.91 8.82
N GLU A 418 -30.19 -24.41 7.70
CA GLU A 418 -29.47 -24.35 6.42
C GLU A 418 -28.29 -23.34 6.47
N MET A 419 -28.39 -22.33 7.33
CA MET A 419 -27.35 -21.31 7.48
C MET A 419 -26.12 -21.80 8.26
N LYS A 420 -26.22 -22.92 8.99
CA LYS A 420 -25.12 -23.47 9.80
C LYS A 420 -23.87 -23.77 8.98
N ALA A 421 -24.05 -24.32 7.77
CA ALA A 421 -22.93 -24.63 6.88
C ALA A 421 -22.17 -23.35 6.46
N LEU A 422 -22.90 -22.29 6.09
CA LEU A 422 -22.31 -21.01 5.74
C LEU A 422 -21.54 -20.41 6.93
N TYR A 423 -22.12 -20.44 8.14
CA TYR A 423 -21.47 -19.91 9.33
C TYR A 423 -20.19 -20.67 9.69
N HIS A 424 -20.18 -21.99 9.47
CA HIS A 424 -18.98 -22.80 9.66
C HIS A 424 -17.88 -22.39 8.68
N SER A 425 -18.18 -22.30 7.38
CA SER A 425 -17.20 -21.86 6.37
C SER A 425 -16.67 -20.45 6.63
N LEU A 426 -17.54 -19.51 7.04
CA LEU A 426 -17.10 -18.16 7.42
C LEU A 426 -16.16 -18.17 8.63
N SER A 427 -16.41 -19.03 9.62
CA SER A 427 -15.51 -19.18 10.77
C SER A 427 -14.14 -19.73 10.38
N GLU A 428 -14.07 -20.64 9.40
CA GLU A 428 -12.81 -21.18 8.89
C GLU A 428 -12.05 -20.10 8.11
N TRP A 429 -12.72 -19.48 7.14
CA TRP A 429 -12.13 -18.50 6.22
C TRP A 429 -11.75 -17.18 6.91
N LEU A 430 -12.65 -16.59 7.70
CA LEU A 430 -12.44 -15.28 8.30
C LEU A 430 -11.93 -15.36 9.74
N GLY A 431 -12.21 -16.43 10.48
CA GLY A 431 -11.87 -16.56 11.90
C GLY A 431 -13.11 -16.58 12.79
N LYS A 432 -12.93 -16.88 14.08
CA LYS A 432 -14.04 -17.03 15.04
C LYS A 432 -14.81 -15.73 15.27
N ASP A 433 -14.13 -14.60 15.05
CA ASP A 433 -14.63 -13.23 15.14
C ASP A 433 -15.36 -12.76 13.85
N TRP A 434 -15.64 -13.66 12.90
CA TRP A 434 -16.31 -13.28 11.64
C TRP A 434 -17.62 -12.54 11.86
N GLN A 435 -18.36 -12.82 12.94
CA GLN A 435 -19.62 -12.15 13.25
C GLN A 435 -19.38 -10.67 13.56
N GLU A 436 -18.42 -10.37 14.44
CA GLU A 436 -18.02 -9.01 14.81
C GLU A 436 -17.53 -8.23 13.58
N LEU A 437 -16.79 -8.92 12.69
CA LEU A 437 -16.32 -8.35 11.43
C LEU A 437 -17.48 -7.93 10.51
N LEU A 438 -18.61 -8.64 10.55
CA LEU A 438 -19.79 -8.32 9.73
C LEU A 438 -20.76 -7.34 10.43
N GLU A 439 -20.77 -7.25 11.76
CA GLU A 439 -21.70 -6.41 12.53
C GLU A 439 -21.54 -4.90 12.26
N GLY A 440 -20.33 -4.46 11.93
CA GLY A 440 -20.05 -3.07 11.55
C GLY A 440 -20.45 -2.69 10.13
N MET A 441 -20.88 -3.64 9.30
CA MET A 441 -21.29 -3.37 7.92
C MET A 441 -22.79 -3.13 7.80
N SER A 442 -23.14 -2.18 6.95
CA SER A 442 -24.50 -1.97 6.47
C SER A 442 -24.62 -2.34 5.00
N ILE A 443 -25.85 -2.55 4.55
CA ILE A 443 -26.10 -2.73 3.11
C ILE A 443 -25.63 -1.51 2.31
N HIS A 444 -25.58 -0.32 2.93
CA HIS A 444 -25.09 0.91 2.34
C HIS A 444 -23.57 0.95 2.14
N ASP A 445 -22.81 0.24 2.97
CA ASP A 445 -21.35 0.12 2.84
C ASP A 445 -20.96 -0.77 1.66
N ILE A 446 -21.85 -1.69 1.27
CA ILE A 446 -21.73 -2.53 0.07
C ILE A 446 -22.28 -1.79 -1.17
N LEU A 447 -23.13 -0.78 -0.96
CA LEU A 447 -23.75 0.06 -2.00
C LEU A 447 -22.89 1.28 -2.39
N VAL A 448 -21.66 1.42 -1.87
CA VAL A 448 -20.81 2.56 -2.22
C VAL A 448 -20.56 2.53 -3.74
N LYS A 449 -21.30 3.39 -4.45
CA LYS A 449 -20.88 3.91 -5.76
C LYS A 449 -19.40 4.24 -5.62
N PRO A 450 -18.52 3.82 -6.54
CA PRO A 450 -17.16 4.33 -6.54
C PRO A 450 -17.26 5.86 -6.51
N LYS A 451 -16.97 6.46 -5.36
CA LYS A 451 -16.95 7.91 -5.18
C LYS A 451 -15.72 8.36 -5.96
N ALA A 452 -15.94 8.71 -7.23
CA ALA A 452 -15.01 9.45 -8.08
C ALA A 452 -13.53 9.07 -7.87
N ARG A 453 -13.17 7.82 -8.20
CA ARG A 453 -11.85 7.32 -8.63
C ARG A 453 -11.90 5.80 -8.58
N PHE A 454 -12.26 5.18 -9.70
CA PHE A 454 -11.95 3.78 -9.91
C PHE A 454 -10.46 3.73 -10.28
N SER A 455 -9.59 3.58 -9.29
CA SER A 455 -8.20 3.18 -9.54
C SER A 455 -8.14 1.67 -9.35
N ILE A 456 -8.07 0.93 -10.45
CA ILE A 456 -7.71 -0.48 -10.41
C ILE A 456 -6.23 -0.53 -9.98
N PRO A 457 -5.85 -1.29 -8.94
CA PRO A 457 -4.45 -1.57 -8.67
C PRO A 457 -3.87 -2.25 -9.92
N ILE A 458 -2.95 -1.58 -10.60
CA ILE A 458 -2.08 -2.23 -11.56
C ILE A 458 -1.06 -2.96 -10.68
N GLY A 459 -1.20 -4.27 -10.57
CA GLY A 459 -0.13 -5.13 -10.08
C GLY A 459 1.03 -5.14 -11.06
#